data_AF-A0AAQ0LWF2-F1
#
_entry.id   AF-A0AAQ0LWF2-F1
#
_cell.length_a   1.000
_cell.length_b   1.000
_cell.length_c   1.000
_cell.angle_alpha   90.00
_cell.angle_beta   90.00
_cell.angle_gamma   90.00
#
_symmetry.space_group_name_H-M   'P 1'
#
loop_
_entity.id
_entity.type
_entity.pdbx_description
1 polymer ?
#
loop_
_entity_poly.entity_id
_entity_poly.type
_entity_poly.pdbx_seq_one_letter_code
_entity_poly.pdbx_strand_id
1 'polypeptide(L)' 'MSINKDFKIYEIIFIIIAIIFIVINCLGLFEVVHFTNTTQNIFQAIFTMSIGIAYIRKSKAIGILFIIASMLFIISIVL' A
#
# COMPACT_ATOMS: atom_id res chain seq x y z
N MET A 1 -25.09 17.41 -6.87
CA MET A 1 -23.62 17.22 -6.84
C MET A 1 -23.34 15.81 -7.34
N SER A 2 -22.96 15.67 -8.62
CA SER A 2 -22.69 14.37 -9.24
C SER A 2 -21.47 13.74 -8.56
N ILE A 3 -21.69 12.79 -7.67
CA ILE A 3 -20.61 12.01 -7.05
C ILE A 3 -20.06 11.13 -8.17
N ASN A 4 -18.91 11.56 -8.68
CA ASN A 4 -18.22 11.00 -9.81
C ASN A 4 -17.95 9.51 -9.59
N LYS A 5 -18.74 8.65 -10.25
CA LYS A 5 -18.85 7.20 -10.00
C LYS A 5 -17.52 6.48 -10.23
N ASP A 6 -16.74 6.97 -11.19
CA ASP A 6 -15.43 6.44 -11.57
C ASP A 6 -14.40 6.58 -10.44
N PHE A 7 -14.54 7.59 -9.59
CA PHE A 7 -13.62 7.81 -8.47
C PHE A 7 -13.81 6.81 -7.33
N LYS A 8 -15.03 6.31 -7.11
CA LYS A 8 -15.26 5.23 -6.15
C LYS A 8 -14.66 3.91 -6.64
N ILE A 9 -14.67 3.68 -7.95
CA ILE A 9 -14.12 2.46 -8.55
C ILE A 9 -12.61 2.38 -8.34
N TYR A 10 -11.90 3.50 -8.54
CA TYR A 10 -10.47 3.58 -8.28
C TYR A 10 -10.12 3.25 -6.81
N GLU A 11 -10.82 3.83 -5.84
CA GLU A 11 -10.61 3.53 -4.42
C GLU A 11 -10.79 2.04 -4.12
N ILE A 12 -11.82 1.41 -4.71
CA ILE A 12 -12.07 -0.03 -4.56
C ILE A 12 -10.92 -0.86 -5.13
N ILE A 13 -10.41 -0.51 -6.32
CA ILE A 13 -9.28 -1.21 -6.94
C ILE A 13 -8.05 -1.14 -6.04
N PHE A 14 -7.72 0.05 -5.52
CA PHE A 14 -6.57 0.24 -4.64
C PHE A 14 -6.73 -0.47 -3.29
N ILE A 15 -7.95 -0.54 -2.76
CA ILE A 15 -8.24 -1.34 -1.56
C ILE A 15 -8.05 -2.83 -1.84
N ILE A 16 -8.49 -3.35 -2.99
CA ILE A 16 -8.28 -4.76 -3.35
C ILE A 16 -6.79 -5.07 -3.46
N ILE A 17 -6.01 -4.20 -4.10
CA ILE A 17 -4.54 -4.32 -4.17
C ILE A 17 -3.96 -4.33 -2.75
N ALA A 18 -4.37 -3.39 -1.89
CA ALA A 18 -3.90 -3.34 -0.51
C ALA A 18 -4.22 -4.63 0.28
N ILE A 19 -5.40 -5.22 0.08
CA ILE A 19 -5.79 -6.49 0.73
C ILE A 19 -4.89 -7.65 0.28
N ILE A 20 -4.56 -7.74 -1.00
CA ILE A 20 -3.68 -8.80 -1.51
C ILE A 20 -2.27 -8.64 -0.90
N PHE A 21 -1.71 -7.44 -0.93
CA PHE A 21 -0.35 -7.20 -0.45
C PHE A 21 -0.23 -7.26 1.08
N ILE A 22 -1.27 -6.93 1.85
CA ILE A 22 -1.22 -7.13 3.31
C ILE A 22 -1.18 -8.62 3.67
N VAL A 23 -1.95 -9.46 2.94
CA VAL A 23 -1.92 -10.91 3.16
C VAL A 23 -0.53 -11.47 2.86
N ILE A 24 0.08 -11.09 1.72
CA ILE A 24 1.44 -11.50 1.37
C ILE A 24 2.46 -11.05 2.44
N ASN A 25 2.36 -9.81 2.91
CA ASN A 25 3.24 -9.30 3.97
C ASN A 25 3.05 -10.06 5.28
N CYS A 26 1.81 -10.41 5.66
CA CYS A 26 1.55 -11.25 6.83
C CYS A 26 2.14 -12.65 6.68
N LEU A 27 2.04 -13.28 5.50
CA LEU A 27 2.66 -14.58 5.23
C LEU A 27 4.18 -14.54 5.41
N GLY A 28 4.82 -13.44 5.01
CA GLY A 28 6.24 -13.20 5.25
C GLY A 28 6.56 -12.98 6.73
N LEU A 29 5.74 -12.19 7.43
CA LEU A 29 5.95 -11.85 8.85
C LEU A 29 5.79 -13.05 9.79
N PHE A 30 4.84 -13.95 9.50
CA PHE A 30 4.62 -15.17 10.26
C PHE A 30 5.52 -16.33 9.82
N GLU A 31 6.55 -16.05 9.00
CA GLU A 31 7.50 -17.05 8.49
C GLU A 31 6.84 -18.23 7.76
N VAL A 32 5.60 -18.06 7.28
CA VAL A 32 4.89 -19.08 6.49
C VAL A 32 5.52 -19.19 5.10
N VAL A 33 6.01 -18.07 4.57
CA VAL A 33 6.75 -17.98 3.30
C VAL A 33 7.97 -17.10 3.49
N HIS A 34 9.15 -17.61 3.15
CA HIS A 34 10.38 -16.84 3.22
C HIS A 34 10.57 -16.01 1.95
N PHE A 35 10.48 -14.69 2.10
CA PHE A 35 10.83 -13.73 1.06
C PHE A 35 12.20 -13.13 1.36
N THR A 36 12.90 -12.67 0.32
CA THR A 36 14.10 -11.85 0.54
C THR A 36 13.69 -10.50 1.14
N ASN A 37 14.58 -9.86 1.91
CA ASN A 37 14.33 -8.52 2.46
C ASN A 37 13.94 -7.51 1.37
N THR A 38 14.59 -7.57 0.22
CA THR A 38 14.26 -6.74 -0.94
C THR A 38 12.82 -6.96 -1.40
N THR A 39 12.41 -8.22 -1.59
CA THR A 39 11.05 -8.56 -2.00
C THR A 39 10.01 -8.13 -0.96
N GLN A 40 10.29 -8.30 0.32
CA GLN A 40 9.38 -7.92 1.40
C GLN A 40 9.20 -6.39 1.48
N ASN A 41 10.29 -5.62 1.31
CA ASN A 41 10.23 -4.17 1.23
C ASN A 41 9.42 -3.68 0.02
N ILE A 42 9.54 -4.35 -1.14
CA ILE A 42 8.71 -4.04 -2.32
C ILE A 42 7.22 -4.26 -2.00
N PHE A 43 6.87 -5.38 -1.36
CA PHE A 43 5.49 -5.68 -1.01
C PHE A 43 4.93 -4.70 0.02
N GLN A 44 5.72 -4.29 1.01
CA GLN A 44 5.35 -3.26 1.97
C GLN A 44 5.16 -1.88 1.32
N ALA A 45 6.02 -1.52 0.36
CA ALA A 45 5.89 -0.28 -0.41
C ALA A 45 4.59 -0.26 -1.23
N ILE A 46 4.30 -1.34 -1.95
CA ILE A 46 3.06 -1.44 -2.76
C ILE A 46 1.82 -1.36 -1.87
N PHE A 47 1.84 -2.05 -0.72
CA PHE A 47 0.75 -1.98 0.26
C PHE A 47 0.53 -0.55 0.78
N THR A 48 1.58 0.10 1.29
CA THR A 48 1.48 1.45 1.86
C THR A 48 1.11 2.48 0.82
N MET A 49 1.65 2.39 -0.39
CA MET A 49 1.25 3.23 -1.53
C MET A 49 -0.24 3.08 -1.81
N SER A 50 -0.73 1.83 -1.85
CA SER A 50 -2.11 1.54 -2.23
C SER A 50 -3.11 2.07 -1.21
N ILE A 51 -2.83 1.89 0.09
CA ILE A 51 -3.62 2.49 1.15
C ILE A 51 -3.54 4.02 1.09
N GLY A 52 -2.34 4.59 0.94
CA GLY A 52 -2.16 6.04 0.94
C GLY A 52 -3.00 6.73 -0.12
N ILE A 53 -3.00 6.17 -1.32
CA ILE A 53 -3.83 6.67 -2.42
C ILE A 53 -5.33 6.47 -2.14
N ALA A 54 -5.77 5.30 -1.67
CA ALA A 54 -7.17 5.07 -1.34
C ALA A 54 -7.67 5.99 -0.19
N TYR A 55 -6.79 6.36 0.75
CA TYR A 55 -7.15 7.16 1.93
C TYR A 55 -6.99 8.67 1.77
N ILE A 56 -6.27 9.15 0.75
CA ILE A 56 -5.96 10.59 0.60
C ILE A 56 -7.20 11.48 0.51
N ARG A 57 -8.32 10.93 0.04
CA ARG A 57 -9.61 11.64 -0.04
C ARG A 57 -10.37 11.68 1.28
N LYS A 58 -10.23 10.65 2.12
CA LYS A 58 -10.82 10.63 3.47
C LYS A 58 -10.05 11.53 4.42
N SER A 59 -8.72 11.47 4.36
CA SER A 59 -7.83 12.34 5.13
C SER A 59 -6.53 12.55 4.36
N LYS A 60 -6.31 13.78 3.90
CA LYS A 60 -5.11 14.15 3.15
C LYS A 60 -3.84 13.89 3.94
N ALA A 61 -3.82 14.27 5.23
CA ALA A 61 -2.66 14.09 6.09
C ALA A 61 -2.28 12.60 6.23
N ILE A 62 -3.27 11.74 6.48
CA ILE A 62 -3.05 10.29 6.63
C ILE A 62 -2.62 9.67 5.30
N GLY A 63 -3.26 10.03 4.19
CA GLY A 63 -2.88 9.52 2.86
C GLY A 63 -1.43 9.88 2.49
N ILE A 64 -1.01 11.11 2.76
CA ILE A 64 0.37 11.56 2.53
C ILE A 64 1.36 10.79 3.42
N LEU A 65 1.04 10.55 4.70
CA LEU A 65 1.89 9.75 5.59
C LEU A 65 2.16 8.34 5.03
N PHE A 66 1.12 7.69 4.50
CA PHE A 66 1.27 6.38 3.87
C PHE A 66 2.10 6.42 2.58
N ILE A 67 2.00 7.49 1.79
CA ILE A 67 2.84 7.68 0.59
C ILE A 67 4.30 7.89 0.99
N ILE A 68 4.58 8.68 2.04
CA ILE A 68 5.93 8.87 2.58
C ILE A 68 6.49 7.53 3.09
N ALA A 69 5.68 6.76 3.82
CA ALA A 69 6.08 5.42 4.28
C ALA A 69 6.46 4.51 3.11
N SER A 70 5.68 4.51 2.02
CA SER A 70 6.00 3.78 0.80
C SER A 70 7.37 4.18 0.22
N MET A 71 7.66 5.48 0.15
CA MET A 71 8.98 5.95 -0.31
C MET A 71 10.12 5.48 0.59
N LEU A 72 9.93 5.44 1.91
CA LEU A 72 10.94 4.94 2.84
C LEU A 72 11.26 3.46 2.59
N PHE A 73 10.25 2.63 2.33
CA PHE A 73 10.46 1.23 1.96
C PHE A 73 11.22 1.07 0.64
N ILE A 74 10.96 1.93 -0.35
CA ILE A 74 11.71 1.93 -1.61
C ILE A 74 13.16 2.34 -1.39
N ILE A 75 13.41 3.39 -0.61
CA ILE A 75 14.78 3.84 -0.28
C ILE A 75 15.55 2.75 0.44
N SER A 76 14.91 2.01 1.35
CA SER A 76 15.52 0.87 2.05
C SER A 76 15.94 -0.29 1.15
N ILE A 77 15.50 -0.34 -0.10
CA ILE A 77 15.97 -1.34 -1.07
C ILE A 77 17.29 -0.90 -1.72
N VAL A 78 17.46 0.40 -1.90
CA VAL A 78 18.60 1.00 -2.61
C VAL A 78 19.79 1.21 -1.68
N LEU A 79 19.52 1.46 -0.39
CA LEU A 79 20.52 1.66 0.64
C LEU A 79 21.07 0.32 1.18
#